data_AF-F8MUP3-F1
#
_entry.id   AF-F8MUP3-F1
#
_cell.length_a   1.000
_cell.length_b   1.000
_cell.length_c   1.000
_cell.angle_alpha   90.00
_cell.angle_beta   90.00
_cell.angle_gamma   90.00
#
_symmetry.space_group_name_H-M   'P 1'
#
loop_
_entity.id
_entity.type
_entity.pdbx_description
1 polymer ?
#
loop_
_entity_poly.entity_id
_entity_poly.type
_entity_poly.pdbx_seq_one_letter_code
_entity_poly.pdbx_strand_id
1 'polypeptide(L)'
;MDEQRKAEYESQSLQLRAELKQFEAEWAQKNDGKKPSREAIKQNPDIAQKYKQYNKLRDILSGKIPPPTRSDNQDPSQRKRKQPDTSLPSASTPSKRNRSAATPKSQHYSAVHEAITPDVARKLF
;
A
#
# COMPACT_ATOMS: atom_id res chain seq x y z
N MET A 1 -15.66 -5.49 -18.28
CA MET A 1 -14.40 -6.17 -18.64
C MET A 1 -14.79 -7.50 -19.24
N ASP A 2 -14.28 -7.82 -20.42
CA ASP A 2 -14.51 -9.12 -21.04
C ASP A 2 -13.86 -10.22 -20.17
N GLU A 3 -14.51 -11.37 -20.04
CA GLU A 3 -14.05 -12.47 -19.17
C GLU A 3 -12.64 -12.95 -19.56
N GLN A 4 -12.34 -12.97 -20.85
CA GLN A 4 -11.02 -13.32 -21.39
C GLN A 4 -9.93 -12.36 -20.88
N ARG A 5 -10.19 -11.05 -20.90
CA ARG A 5 -9.22 -10.04 -20.41
C ARG A 5 -9.01 -10.14 -18.91
N LYS A 6 -10.06 -10.50 -18.17
CA LYS A 6 -9.95 -10.75 -16.74
C LYS A 6 -9.04 -11.95 -16.47
N ALA A 7 -9.22 -13.05 -17.19
CA ALA A 7 -8.38 -14.25 -17.06
C ALA A 7 -6.91 -13.98 -17.43
N GLU A 8 -6.65 -13.16 -18.46
CA GLU A 8 -5.29 -12.72 -18.82
C GLU A 8 -4.63 -11.93 -17.69
N TYR A 9 -5.34 -10.96 -17.10
CA TYR A 9 -4.82 -10.19 -15.96
C TYR A 9 -4.61 -11.04 -14.71
N GLU A 10 -5.47 -12.03 -14.47
CA GLU A 10 -5.29 -12.99 -13.39
C GLU A 10 -4.01 -13.81 -13.59
N SER A 11 -3.82 -14.39 -14.78
CA SER A 11 -2.60 -15.12 -15.14
C SER A 11 -1.33 -14.27 -14.97
N GLN A 12 -1.33 -13.05 -15.50
CA GLN A 12 -0.21 -12.11 -15.35
C GLN A 12 0.04 -11.76 -13.89
N SER A 13 -1.02 -11.55 -13.09
CA SER A 13 -0.88 -11.26 -11.66
C SER A 13 -0.28 -12.42 -10.88
N LEU A 14 -0.61 -13.66 -11.24
CA LEU A 14 -0.05 -14.86 -10.62
C LEU A 14 1.43 -15.02 -10.96
N GLN A 15 1.81 -14.80 -12.22
CA GLN A 15 3.20 -14.82 -12.65
C GLN A 15 4.03 -13.78 -11.89
N LEU A 16 3.57 -12.51 -11.87
CA LEU A 16 4.26 -11.45 -11.12
C LEU A 16 4.36 -11.78 -9.62
N ARG A 17 3.33 -12.41 -9.04
CA ARG A 17 3.35 -12.83 -7.63
C ARG A 17 4.38 -13.92 -7.38
N ALA A 18 4.55 -14.87 -8.30
CA ALA A 18 5.57 -15.91 -8.20
C ALA A 18 6.97 -15.30 -8.24
N GLU A 19 7.23 -14.40 -9.19
CA GLU A 19 8.52 -13.71 -9.33
C GLU A 19 8.85 -12.84 -8.10
N LEU A 20 7.87 -12.11 -7.56
CA LEU A 20 8.06 -11.32 -6.34
C LEU A 20 8.35 -12.20 -5.12
N LYS A 21 7.69 -13.36 -5.00
CA LYS A 21 7.98 -14.32 -3.93
C LYS A 21 9.37 -14.93 -4.03
N GLN A 22 9.83 -15.26 -5.24
CA GLN A 22 11.20 -15.74 -5.45
C GLN A 22 12.22 -14.70 -4.98
N PHE A 23 12.03 -13.44 -5.37
CA PHE A 23 12.88 -12.35 -4.90
C PHE A 23 12.84 -12.19 -3.37
N GLU A 24 11.65 -12.22 -2.76
CA GLU A 24 11.53 -12.12 -1.29
C GLU A 24 12.26 -13.28 -0.58
N ALA A 25 12.19 -14.49 -1.13
CA ALA A 25 12.88 -15.66 -0.59
C ALA A 25 14.41 -15.54 -0.73
N GLU A 26 14.91 -15.17 -1.90
CA GLU A 26 16.34 -14.92 -2.12
C GLU A 26 16.87 -13.79 -1.24
N TRP A 27 16.07 -12.74 -1.05
CA TRP A 27 16.42 -11.62 -0.19
C TRP A 27 16.50 -12.06 1.27
N ALA A 28 15.50 -12.83 1.74
CA ALA A 28 15.49 -13.38 3.08
C ALA A 28 16.71 -14.28 3.34
N GLN A 29 17.07 -15.15 2.38
CA GLN A 29 18.27 -15.99 2.49
C GLN A 29 19.56 -15.18 2.64
N LYS A 30 19.65 -14.01 1.98
CA LYS A 30 20.81 -13.11 2.06
C LYS A 30 20.81 -12.17 3.27
N ASN A 31 19.65 -11.92 3.89
CA ASN A 31 19.46 -10.89 4.92
C ASN A 31 18.88 -11.48 6.23
N ASP A 32 19.43 -12.60 6.70
CA ASP A 32 19.05 -13.23 7.98
C ASP A 32 17.55 -13.51 8.14
N GLY A 33 16.87 -13.90 7.06
CA GLY A 33 15.43 -14.17 7.06
C GLY A 33 14.54 -12.93 7.15
N LYS A 34 15.10 -11.72 7.08
CA LYS A 34 14.32 -10.48 7.14
C LYS A 34 13.54 -10.29 5.83
N LYS A 35 12.57 -9.38 5.84
CA LYS A 35 11.87 -8.94 4.63
C LYS A 35 12.56 -7.75 3.97
N PRO A 36 12.54 -7.66 2.63
CA PRO A 36 13.12 -6.52 1.92
C PRO A 36 12.50 -5.22 2.38
N SER A 37 13.34 -4.32 2.91
CA SER A 37 12.93 -2.95 3.25
C SER A 37 12.55 -2.18 1.99
N ARG A 38 11.76 -1.10 2.16
CA ARG A 38 11.39 -0.21 1.05
C ARG A 38 12.61 0.32 0.29
N GLU A 39 13.70 0.63 0.99
CA GLU A 39 14.93 1.08 0.35
C GLU A 39 15.58 -0.03 -0.48
N ALA A 40 15.58 -1.28 0.00
CA ALA A 40 16.08 -2.43 -0.78
C ALA A 40 15.27 -2.68 -2.05
N ILE A 41 13.94 -2.48 -1.99
CA ILE A 41 13.08 -2.56 -3.18
C ILE A 41 13.42 -1.44 -4.16
N LYS A 42 13.70 -0.21 -3.68
CA LYS A 42 14.08 0.90 -4.55
C LYS A 42 15.44 0.72 -5.22
N GLN A 43 16.40 0.06 -4.56
CA GLN A 43 17.71 -0.25 -5.14
C GLN A 43 17.61 -1.24 -6.32
N ASN A 44 16.52 -1.99 -6.42
CA ASN A 44 16.26 -2.94 -7.50
C ASN A 44 15.12 -2.42 -8.39
N PRO A 45 15.41 -1.60 -9.42
CA PRO A 45 14.38 -0.96 -10.24
C PRO A 45 13.45 -1.97 -10.92
N ASP A 46 13.97 -3.12 -11.33
CA ASP A 46 13.20 -4.19 -11.99
C ASP A 46 12.14 -4.77 -11.03
N ILE A 47 12.54 -5.07 -9.79
CA ILE A 47 11.62 -5.56 -8.75
C ILE A 47 10.60 -4.48 -8.39
N ALA A 48 11.03 -3.22 -8.29
CA ALA A 48 10.12 -2.10 -8.05
C ALA A 48 9.07 -1.95 -9.17
N GLN A 49 9.45 -2.16 -10.43
CA GLN A 49 8.50 -2.19 -11.55
C GLN A 49 7.51 -3.36 -11.44
N LYS A 50 7.97 -4.56 -11.10
CA LYS A 50 7.10 -5.73 -10.89
C LYS A 50 6.06 -5.49 -9.78
N TYR A 51 6.47 -4.90 -8.65
CA TYR A 51 5.55 -4.50 -7.59
C TYR A 51 4.49 -3.50 -8.07
N LYS A 52 4.87 -2.52 -8.90
CA LYS A 52 3.93 -1.55 -9.48
C LYS A 52 2.94 -2.23 -10.43
N GLN A 53 3.43 -3.09 -11.32
CA GLN A 53 2.60 -3.83 -12.27
C GLN A 53 1.61 -4.76 -11.55
N TYR A 54 2.07 -5.52 -10.56
CA TYR A 54 1.22 -6.40 -9.77
C TYR A 54 0.11 -5.62 -9.04
N ASN A 55 0.46 -4.49 -8.40
CA ASN A 55 -0.54 -3.66 -7.74
C ASN A 55 -1.56 -3.09 -8.72
N LYS A 56 -1.13 -2.67 -9.92
CA LYS A 56 -2.03 -2.20 -10.97
C LYS A 56 -3.00 -3.29 -11.41
N LEU A 57 -2.51 -4.50 -11.71
CA LEU A 57 -3.35 -5.63 -12.11
C LEU A 57 -4.33 -6.02 -10.99
N ARG A 58 -3.86 -6.07 -9.75
CA ARG A 58 -4.71 -6.33 -8.58
C ARG A 58 -5.81 -5.30 -8.41
N ASP A 59 -5.51 -4.02 -8.59
CA ASP A 59 -6.48 -2.94 -8.45
C ASP A 59 -7.51 -2.95 -9.58
N ILE A 60 -7.11 -3.32 -10.80
CA ILE A 60 -8.02 -3.52 -11.95
C ILE A 60 -8.95 -4.70 -11.69
N LEU A 61 -8.41 -5.86 -11.26
CA LEU A 61 -9.19 -7.06 -10.95
C LEU A 61 -10.15 -6.84 -9.77
N SER A 62 -9.75 -6.05 -8.78
CA SER A 62 -10.59 -5.65 -7.65
C SER A 62 -11.65 -4.60 -8.02
N GLY A 63 -11.66 -4.09 -9.25
CA GLY A 63 -12.58 -3.05 -9.71
C GLY A 63 -12.33 -1.66 -9.12
N LYS A 64 -11.18 -1.43 -8.47
CA LYS A 64 -10.84 -0.14 -7.86
C LYS A 64 -10.39 0.90 -8.88
N ILE A 65 -9.74 0.43 -9.95
CA ILE A 65 -9.23 1.28 -11.04
C ILE A 65 -9.89 0.79 -12.34
N PRO A 66 -10.41 1.70 -13.18
CA PRO A 66 -10.88 1.32 -14.50
C PRO A 66 -9.75 0.68 -15.32
N PRO A 67 -10.07 -0.21 -16.28
CA PRO A 67 -9.10 -0.72 -17.25
C PRO A 67 -8.26 0.43 -17.79
N PRO A 68 -6.93 0.30 -17.90
CA PRO A 68 -6.10 1.37 -18.41
C PRO A 68 -6.55 1.68 -19.84
N THR A 69 -7.16 2.86 -20.02
CA THR A 69 -7.30 3.46 -21.34
C THR A 69 -5.91 3.90 -21.79
N ARG A 70 -5.64 3.85 -23.10
CA ARG A 70 -4.29 4.04 -23.67
C ARG A 70 -3.61 5.37 -23.30
N SER A 71 -4.32 6.31 -22.67
CA SER A 71 -3.88 7.63 -22.25
C SER A 71 -3.31 7.72 -20.82
N ASP A 72 -3.45 6.70 -19.97
CA ASP A 72 -3.17 6.83 -18.52
C ASP A 72 -1.76 6.37 -18.08
N ASN A 73 -0.79 6.43 -18.99
CA ASN A 73 0.59 5.98 -18.74
C ASN A 73 1.52 7.08 -18.18
N GLN A 74 0.98 8.20 -17.72
CA GLN A 74 1.77 9.29 -17.18
C GLN A 74 1.25 9.66 -15.79
N ASP A 75 2.11 9.40 -14.80
CA ASP A 75 2.17 10.04 -13.48
C ASP A 75 1.60 9.28 -12.25
N PRO A 76 2.47 8.74 -11.37
CA PRO A 76 2.07 8.23 -10.05
C PRO A 76 1.75 9.33 -9.01
N SER A 77 1.68 10.61 -9.37
CA SER A 77 1.46 11.72 -8.41
C SER A 77 -0.02 12.03 -8.08
N GLN A 78 -1.00 11.51 -8.81
CA GLN A 78 -2.40 11.95 -8.69
C GLN A 78 -3.28 11.04 -7.83
N ARG A 79 -2.85 10.72 -6.61
CA ARG A 79 -3.79 10.34 -5.54
C ARG A 79 -4.09 11.57 -4.67
N LYS A 80 -4.65 12.63 -5.28
CA LYS A 80 -5.25 13.73 -4.52
C LYS A 80 -6.56 13.23 -3.92
N ARG A 81 -6.50 12.88 -2.64
CA ARG A 81 -7.65 12.75 -1.74
C ARG A 81 -8.45 14.05 -1.84
N LYS A 82 -9.64 13.99 -2.44
CA LYS A 82 -10.62 15.08 -2.52
C LYS A 82 -10.86 15.68 -1.13
N GLN A 83 -10.57 16.96 -0.98
CA GLN A 83 -11.17 17.83 0.04
C GLN A 83 -12.01 18.86 -0.71
N PRO A 84 -13.27 19.11 -0.33
CA PRO A 84 -14.14 20.01 -1.06
C PRO A 84 -13.71 21.47 -0.89
N ASP A 85 -13.90 22.19 -1.99
CA ASP A 85 -13.63 23.59 -2.28
C ASP A 85 -14.31 24.56 -1.28
N THR A 86 -13.55 25.53 -0.78
CA THR A 86 -14.09 26.80 -0.24
C THR A 86 -13.08 27.90 -0.51
N SER A 87 -13.17 28.47 -1.71
CA SER A 87 -13.10 29.91 -2.05
C SER A 87 -12.18 30.84 -1.23
N LEU A 88 -11.19 31.47 -1.91
CA LEU A 88 -11.00 32.94 -2.07
C LEU A 88 -9.55 33.30 -2.49
N PRO A 89 -9.34 34.44 -3.20
CA PRO A 89 -8.14 34.70 -3.99
C PRO A 89 -6.93 35.14 -3.16
N SER A 90 -5.76 34.74 -3.66
CA SER A 90 -4.44 34.98 -3.08
C SER A 90 -4.08 36.46 -3.07
N ALA A 91 -4.21 37.12 -1.91
CA ALA A 91 -3.57 38.41 -1.63
C ALA A 91 -2.33 38.17 -0.77
N SER A 92 -1.16 38.35 -1.39
CA SER A 92 0.16 38.26 -0.78
C SER A 92 0.29 39.20 0.43
N THR A 93 0.46 38.64 1.63
CA THR A 93 1.09 39.34 2.76
C THR A 93 2.10 38.40 3.42
N PRO A 94 3.40 38.77 3.47
CA PRO A 94 4.38 38.00 4.22
C PRO A 94 4.58 38.66 5.59
N SER A 95 4.29 37.98 6.70
CA SER A 95 5.00 38.34 7.94
C SER A 95 4.88 37.34 9.09
N LYS A 96 6.07 36.91 9.52
CA LYS A 96 6.54 36.70 10.90
C LYS A 96 5.81 35.72 11.84
N ARG A 97 6.49 34.58 12.02
CA ARG A 97 7.12 34.09 13.27
C ARG A 97 6.37 34.39 14.58
N ASN A 98 5.98 33.33 15.30
CA ASN A 98 6.53 33.08 16.65
C ASN A 98 6.33 31.63 17.09
N ARG A 99 7.41 31.07 17.65
CA ARG A 99 7.41 29.83 18.43
C ARG A 99 6.64 30.06 19.72
N SER A 100 5.96 29.03 20.20
CA SER A 100 5.93 28.74 21.64
C SER A 100 5.75 27.25 21.85
N ALA A 101 6.68 26.69 22.62
CA ALA A 101 6.63 25.34 23.13
C ALA A 101 5.58 25.24 24.25
N ALA A 102 4.82 24.15 24.28
CA ALA A 102 4.17 23.64 25.49
C ALA A 102 3.58 22.23 25.23
N THR A 103 4.35 21.19 25.53
CA THR A 103 3.79 19.88 25.92
C THR A 103 3.39 19.95 27.40
N PRO A 104 2.17 19.53 27.76
CA PRO A 104 2.02 18.36 28.64
C PRO A 104 0.74 17.56 28.25
N LYS A 105 0.44 16.36 28.71
CA LYS A 105 1.09 15.25 29.42
C LYS A 105 0.06 14.11 29.33
N SER A 106 0.58 12.89 29.25
CA SER A 106 -0.09 11.59 29.43
C SER A 106 -1.49 11.60 30.06
N GLN A 107 -2.46 10.95 29.38
CA GLN A 107 -3.55 10.29 30.09
C GLN A 107 -3.64 8.83 29.63
N HIS A 108 -3.07 8.00 30.49
CA HIS A 108 -3.12 6.56 30.51
C HIS A 108 -4.56 6.11 30.74
N TYR A 109 -5.17 5.43 29.77
CA TYR A 109 -6.32 4.56 30.02
C TYR A 109 -5.98 3.17 29.49
N SER A 110 -5.30 2.41 30.35
CA SER A 110 -5.32 0.95 30.34
C SER A 110 -6.74 0.51 30.72
N ALA A 111 -7.51 0.05 29.74
CA ALA A 111 -8.76 -0.66 29.98
C ALA A 111 -8.71 -2.00 29.27
N VAL A 112 -8.44 -3.00 30.10
CA VAL A 112 -8.49 -4.43 29.87
C VAL A 112 -9.82 -4.83 29.21
N HIS A 113 -9.74 -5.56 28.11
CA HIS A 113 -10.75 -6.53 27.66
C HIS A 113 -9.91 -7.72 27.20
N GLU A 114 -9.46 -8.55 28.13
CA GLU A 114 -10.24 -9.65 28.73
C GLU A 114 -10.74 -10.62 27.67
N ALA A 115 -10.28 -11.85 27.84
CA ALA A 115 -10.30 -12.93 26.88
C ALA A 115 -11.72 -13.33 26.48
N ILE A 116 -11.93 -13.51 25.18
CA ILE A 116 -12.97 -14.41 24.68
C ILE A 116 -12.31 -15.31 23.64
N THR A 117 -11.62 -16.35 24.11
CA THR A 117 -11.29 -17.52 23.29
C THR A 117 -12.35 -18.58 23.54
N PRO A 118 -13.20 -18.94 22.56
CA PRO A 118 -13.93 -20.20 22.66
C PRO A 118 -12.95 -21.35 22.45
N ASP A 119 -12.69 -22.07 23.54
CA ASP A 119 -12.03 -23.37 23.58
C ASP A 119 -12.88 -24.39 22.81
N VAL A 120 -12.35 -24.89 21.70
CA VAL A 120 -12.98 -25.98 20.94
C VAL A 120 -12.05 -27.18 21.00
N ALA A 121 -12.18 -27.93 22.10
CA ALA A 121 -11.65 -29.27 22.24
C ALA A 121 -12.26 -30.20 21.18
N ARG A 122 -11.48 -30.57 20.16
CA ARG A 122 -11.84 -31.68 19.25
C ARG A 122 -11.38 -33.00 19.86
N LYS A 123 -12.34 -33.78 20.36
CA LYS A 123 -12.19 -35.17 20.77
C LYS A 123 -11.80 -36.05 19.58
N LEU A 124 -10.81 -36.90 19.81
CA LEU A 124 -10.45 -38.08 19.04
C LEU A 124 -11.62 -39.07 18.99
N PHE A 125 -11.93 -39.57 17.79
CA PHE A 125 -12.32 -40.96 17.53
C PHE A 125 -11.76 -41.35 16.16
#